data_AF-A0A8J4EDD4-F1
#
_entry.id   AF-A0A8J4EDD4-F1
#
_cell.length_a   1.000
_cell.length_b   1.000
_cell.length_c   1.000
_cell.angle_alpha   90.00
_cell.angle_beta   90.00
_cell.angle_gamma   90.00
#
_symmetry.space_group_name_H-M   'P 1'
#
loop_
_entity.id
_entity.type
_entity.pdbx_description
1 polymer ?
#
loop_
_entity_poly.entity_id
_entity_poly.type
_entity_poly.pdbx_seq_one_letter_code
_entity_poly.pdbx_strand_id
1 'polypeptide(L)'
;MFGHVVATRPSTLGEDLLDLTLDACIPEPLTANDRTLWDMWRAGGPAEPNMWAGLDRSGRYLWVRAAAVHRIHAPDKPAGTVYHLDGRYITDLDAFFCAIGEAINGPGGWFGGDLFWLHENAATGDGGATPGFRLVWHHCEVARTHLVSGYDRTSWTPAVTFGDLVRYLTDDGVQLELR
;
A
#
# COMPACT_ATOMS: atom_id res chain seq x y z
N MET A 1 5.55 -18.32 -1.17
CA MET A 1 4.94 -19.35 -0.29
C MET A 1 4.16 -20.27 -1.21
N PHE A 2 4.63 -21.50 -1.40
CA PHE A 2 4.05 -22.44 -2.35
C PHE A 2 3.49 -23.62 -1.57
N GLY A 3 2.28 -24.05 -1.90
CA GLY A 3 1.68 -25.28 -1.39
C GLY A 3 1.20 -26.14 -2.54
N HIS A 4 1.07 -27.44 -2.29
CA HIS A 4 0.65 -28.40 -3.30
C HIS A 4 -0.80 -28.83 -3.07
N VAL A 5 -1.51 -29.13 -4.17
CA VAL A 5 -2.81 -29.81 -4.08
C VAL A 5 -2.56 -31.24 -3.63
N VAL A 6 -3.09 -31.61 -2.46
CA VAL A 6 -2.96 -32.95 -1.89
C VAL A 6 -4.23 -33.78 -2.04
N ALA A 7 -5.37 -33.14 -2.31
CA ALA A 7 -6.61 -33.81 -2.65
C ALA A 7 -7.51 -32.94 -3.52
N THR A 8 -8.29 -33.57 -4.40
CA THR A 8 -9.36 -32.98 -5.18
C THR A 8 -10.62 -33.83 -5.04
N ARG A 9 -11.78 -33.21 -4.92
CA ARG A 9 -13.07 -33.92 -4.90
C ARG A 9 -14.19 -33.04 -5.49
N PRO A 10 -15.28 -33.62 -6.01
CA PRO A 10 -16.46 -32.85 -6.39
C PRO A 10 -16.97 -32.00 -5.22
N SER A 11 -17.33 -30.75 -5.48
CA SER A 11 -17.87 -29.84 -4.48
C SER A 11 -19.35 -30.13 -4.21
N THR A 12 -19.78 -29.87 -2.98
CA THR A 12 -21.20 -29.92 -2.62
C THR A 12 -21.97 -28.66 -3.04
N LEU A 13 -21.27 -27.62 -3.51
CA LEU A 13 -21.84 -26.32 -3.88
C LEU A 13 -22.34 -26.25 -5.34
N GLY A 14 -22.01 -27.23 -6.18
CA GLY A 14 -22.44 -27.28 -7.57
C GLY A 14 -21.74 -28.39 -8.35
N GLU A 15 -22.41 -28.91 -9.38
CA GLU A 15 -21.93 -30.08 -10.15
C GLU A 15 -20.64 -29.82 -10.94
N ASP A 16 -20.35 -28.55 -11.26
CA ASP A 16 -19.15 -28.13 -12.01
C ASP A 16 -18.02 -27.58 -11.11
N LEU A 17 -18.11 -27.79 -9.80
CA LEU A 17 -17.13 -27.27 -8.83
C LEU A 17 -16.30 -28.39 -8.17
N LEU A 18 -15.06 -28.06 -7.80
CA LEU A 18 -14.15 -28.95 -7.08
C LEU A 18 -13.74 -28.32 -5.74
N ASP A 19 -13.74 -29.12 -4.68
CA ASP A 19 -13.06 -28.78 -3.43
C ASP A 19 -11.60 -29.24 -3.53
N LEU A 20 -10.67 -28.34 -3.21
CA LEU A 20 -9.23 -28.62 -3.19
C LEU A 20 -8.70 -28.62 -1.76
N THR A 21 -7.94 -29.64 -1.39
CA THR A 21 -7.13 -29.64 -0.17
C THR A 21 -5.70 -29.26 -0.54
N LEU A 22 -5.17 -28.24 0.13
CA LEU A 22 -3.82 -27.74 -0.08
C LEU A 22 -2.97 -28.05 1.14
N ASP A 23 -1.77 -28.62 0.93
CA ASP A 23 -0.72 -28.58 1.94
C ASP A 23 0.07 -27.30 1.74
N ALA A 24 -0.49 -26.22 2.28
CA ALA A 24 0.08 -24.90 2.28
C ALA A 24 -0.04 -24.33 3.69
N CYS A 25 1.02 -23.69 4.18
CA CYS A 25 0.86 -22.74 5.27
C CYS A 25 0.07 -21.56 4.69
N ILE A 26 -1.24 -21.55 4.85
CA ILE A 26 -2.04 -20.36 4.57
C ILE A 26 -1.95 -19.55 5.86
N PRO A 27 -1.25 -18.39 5.88
CA PRO A 27 -1.28 -17.53 7.04
C PRO A 27 -2.74 -17.27 7.38
N GLU A 28 -3.02 -17.31 8.69
CA GLU A 28 -4.35 -17.33 9.31
C GLU A 28 -5.42 -16.68 8.42
N PRO A 29 -6.53 -17.37 8.13
CA PRO A 29 -7.51 -16.88 7.16
C PRO A 29 -7.83 -15.44 7.50
N LEU A 30 -7.61 -14.57 6.51
CA LEU A 30 -8.03 -13.18 6.50
C LEU A 30 -9.32 -13.09 7.32
N THR A 31 -9.26 -12.35 8.42
CA THR A 31 -10.36 -12.32 9.38
C THR A 31 -11.65 -12.05 8.62
N ALA A 32 -12.80 -12.56 9.07
CA ALA A 32 -14.05 -12.38 8.32
C ALA A 32 -14.34 -10.91 7.92
N ASN A 33 -13.77 -9.95 8.67
CA ASN A 33 -13.80 -8.52 8.39
C ASN A 33 -13.11 -8.08 7.08
N ASP A 34 -12.22 -8.89 6.51
CA ASP A 34 -11.46 -8.53 5.31
C ASP A 34 -12.20 -8.89 4.02
N ARG A 35 -13.28 -9.68 4.09
CA ARG A 35 -14.00 -10.17 2.92
C ARG A 35 -14.50 -9.03 2.02
N THR A 36 -15.01 -7.96 2.61
CA THR A 36 -15.48 -6.79 1.87
C THR A 36 -14.35 -6.10 1.10
N LEU A 37 -13.16 -5.98 1.70
CA LEU A 37 -11.98 -5.45 1.02
C LEU A 37 -11.61 -6.33 -0.18
N TRP A 38 -11.51 -7.64 0.01
CA TRP A 38 -11.15 -8.55 -1.07
C TRP A 38 -12.20 -8.67 -2.17
N ASP A 39 -13.48 -8.61 -1.83
CA ASP A 39 -14.57 -8.58 -2.81
C ASP A 39 -14.51 -7.31 -3.66
N MET A 40 -14.19 -6.16 -3.06
CA MET A 40 -13.95 -4.91 -3.79
C MET A 40 -12.76 -5.04 -4.77
N TRP A 41 -11.64 -5.61 -4.34
CA TRP A 41 -10.48 -5.83 -5.21
C TRP A 41 -10.79 -6.82 -6.35
N ARG A 42 -11.55 -7.88 -6.09
CA ARG A 42 -12.00 -8.83 -7.13
C ARG A 42 -12.98 -8.21 -8.12
N ALA A 43 -13.78 -7.23 -7.68
CA ALA A 43 -14.75 -6.53 -8.52
C ALA A 43 -14.13 -5.44 -9.42
N GLY A 44 -12.80 -5.29 -9.42
CA GLY A 44 -12.08 -4.34 -10.27
C GLY A 44 -11.18 -3.37 -9.51
N GLY A 45 -11.15 -3.43 -8.18
CA GLY A 45 -10.33 -2.52 -7.37
C GLY A 45 -11.03 -1.20 -7.04
N PRO A 46 -10.36 -0.35 -6.25
CA PRO A 46 -10.92 0.93 -5.85
C PRO A 46 -11.03 1.88 -7.04
N ALA A 47 -12.20 2.47 -7.22
CA ALA A 47 -12.48 3.39 -8.33
C ALA A 47 -12.22 4.86 -7.96
N GLU A 48 -12.18 5.18 -6.67
CA GLU A 48 -12.05 6.53 -6.14
C GLU A 48 -10.86 6.63 -5.17
N PRO A 49 -10.15 7.77 -5.13
CA PRO A 49 -9.11 8.00 -4.13
C PRO A 49 -9.66 7.95 -2.70
N ASN A 50 -8.77 7.67 -1.73
CA ASN A 50 -9.07 7.73 -0.29
C ASN A 50 -10.12 6.73 0.23
N MET A 51 -10.48 5.70 -0.54
CA MET A 51 -11.39 4.64 -0.04
C MET A 51 -10.80 3.88 1.17
N TRP A 52 -9.48 3.92 1.36
CA TRP A 52 -8.76 3.40 2.53
C TRP A 52 -8.85 4.29 3.78
N ALA A 53 -9.26 5.55 3.64
CA ALA A 53 -9.18 6.55 4.72
C ALA A 53 -10.04 6.20 5.94
N GLY A 54 -11.19 5.55 5.71
CA GLY A 54 -12.10 5.12 6.78
C GLY A 54 -11.68 3.85 7.50
N LEU A 55 -10.64 3.15 7.04
CA LEU A 55 -10.15 1.93 7.68
C LEU A 55 -9.38 2.27 8.97
N ASP A 56 -9.25 1.32 9.87
CA ASP A 56 -8.26 1.44 10.94
C ASP A 56 -6.86 1.12 10.41
N ARG A 57 -5.86 1.18 11.29
CA ARG A 57 -4.47 0.91 10.92
C ARG A 57 -4.29 -0.49 10.33
N SER A 58 -4.91 -1.51 10.91
CA SER A 58 -4.83 -2.88 10.43
C SER A 58 -5.48 -3.05 9.05
N GLY A 59 -6.62 -2.39 8.81
CA GLY A 59 -7.26 -2.34 7.50
C GLY A 59 -6.41 -1.63 6.44
N ARG A 60 -5.74 -0.52 6.80
CA ARG A 60 -4.78 0.16 5.90
C ARG A 60 -3.57 -0.70 5.58
N TYR A 61 -3.02 -1.42 6.57
CA TYR A 61 -1.96 -2.38 6.34
C TYR A 61 -2.37 -3.45 5.31
N LEU A 62 -3.57 -3.99 5.44
CA LEU A 62 -4.12 -4.95 4.47
C LEU A 62 -4.39 -4.32 3.10
N TRP A 63 -4.83 -3.06 3.06
CA TRP A 63 -4.99 -2.30 1.83
C TRP A 63 -3.70 -2.22 1.03
N VAL A 64 -2.59 -1.84 1.67
CA VAL A 64 -1.26 -1.75 1.04
C VAL A 64 -0.84 -3.09 0.46
N ARG A 65 -1.10 -4.20 1.17
CA ARG A 65 -0.80 -5.55 0.68
C ARG A 65 -1.68 -5.96 -0.50
N ALA A 66 -2.97 -5.61 -0.47
CA ALA A 66 -3.86 -5.86 -1.59
C ALA A 66 -3.42 -5.04 -2.82
N ALA A 67 -3.11 -3.76 -2.65
CA ALA A 67 -2.56 -2.91 -3.70
C ALA A 67 -1.27 -3.49 -4.30
N ALA A 68 -0.37 -4.05 -3.47
CA ALA A 68 0.84 -4.71 -3.96
C ALA A 68 0.55 -5.95 -4.83
N VAL A 69 -0.45 -6.75 -4.47
CA VAL A 69 -0.86 -7.95 -5.23
C VAL A 69 -1.53 -7.57 -6.55
N HIS A 70 -2.31 -6.49 -6.55
CA HIS A 70 -3.10 -6.04 -7.69
C HIS A 70 -2.39 -4.95 -8.52
N ARG A 71 -1.12 -4.63 -8.22
CA ARG A 71 -0.39 -3.57 -8.92
C ARG A 71 -0.28 -3.87 -10.40
N ILE A 72 -0.57 -2.87 -11.21
CA ILE A 72 -0.37 -2.93 -12.66
C ILE A 72 1.07 -2.53 -12.92
N HIS A 73 1.84 -3.43 -13.51
CA HIS A 73 3.18 -3.13 -14.01
C HIS A 73 3.09 -2.31 -15.30
N ALA A 74 3.04 -0.99 -15.14
CA ALA A 74 3.15 -0.03 -16.20
C ALA A 74 4.54 0.62 -16.18
N PRO A 75 5.05 1.10 -17.33
CA PRO A 75 6.27 1.90 -17.36
C PRO A 75 6.15 3.12 -16.45
N ASP A 76 7.29 3.58 -15.95
CA ASP A 76 7.37 4.83 -15.21
C ASP A 76 6.81 6.00 -16.02
N LYS A 77 6.10 6.89 -15.33
CA LYS A 77 5.63 8.14 -15.94
C LYS A 77 6.83 9.06 -16.17
N PRO A 78 6.78 9.95 -17.20
CA PRO A 78 7.94 10.71 -17.64
C PRO A 78 8.62 11.54 -16.54
N ALA A 79 9.93 11.76 -16.69
CA ALA A 79 10.69 12.66 -15.84
C ALA A 79 10.04 14.06 -15.76
N GLY A 80 10.08 14.68 -14.58
CA GLY A 80 9.45 15.97 -14.32
C GLY A 80 7.94 15.90 -14.07
N THR A 81 7.34 14.71 -14.06
CA THR A 81 5.96 14.52 -13.58
C THR A 81 5.82 15.05 -12.16
N VAL A 82 4.73 15.80 -11.93
CA VAL A 82 4.36 16.32 -10.62
C VAL A 82 3.24 15.44 -10.06
N TYR A 83 3.50 14.85 -8.90
CA TYR A 83 2.54 14.04 -8.18
C TYR A 83 1.94 14.83 -7.02
N HIS A 84 0.66 14.63 -6.79
CA HIS A 84 -0.08 15.30 -5.72
C HIS A 84 -0.52 14.28 -4.69
N LEU A 85 0.09 14.34 -3.52
CA LEU A 85 -0.22 13.48 -2.39
C LEU A 85 -1.22 14.22 -1.48
N ASP A 86 -2.36 13.59 -1.26
CA ASP A 86 -3.41 14.06 -0.36
C ASP A 86 -3.15 13.57 1.07
N GLY A 87 -2.66 14.47 1.92
CA GLY A 87 -2.22 14.14 3.28
C GLY A 87 -3.33 14.13 4.33
N ARG A 88 -4.58 14.46 3.98
CA ARG A 88 -5.67 14.71 4.95
C ARG A 88 -5.96 13.54 5.90
N TYR A 89 -5.62 12.32 5.48
CA TYR A 89 -5.90 11.09 6.22
C TYR A 89 -4.64 10.36 6.70
N ILE A 90 -3.45 10.98 6.61
CA ILE A 90 -2.18 10.34 7.00
C ILE A 90 -1.99 10.46 8.52
N THR A 91 -2.64 9.55 9.25
CA THR A 91 -2.57 9.48 10.72
C THR A 91 -1.66 8.37 11.25
N ASP A 92 -1.13 7.53 10.37
CA ASP A 92 -0.16 6.48 10.66
C ASP A 92 0.67 6.16 9.41
N LEU A 93 1.69 5.32 9.58
CA LEU A 93 2.61 4.96 8.51
C LEU A 93 1.93 4.19 7.37
N ASP A 94 0.96 3.33 7.70
CA ASP A 94 0.20 2.57 6.70
C ASP A 94 -0.67 3.51 5.83
N ALA A 95 -1.23 4.57 6.43
CA ALA A 95 -1.93 5.64 5.71
C ALA A 95 -1.02 6.40 4.75
N PHE A 96 0.24 6.66 5.13
CA PHE A 96 1.21 7.27 4.23
C PHE A 96 1.44 6.40 2.99
N PHE A 97 1.64 5.10 3.17
CA PHE A 97 1.85 4.17 2.05
C PHE A 97 0.63 4.05 1.13
N CYS A 98 -0.59 4.10 1.69
CA CYS A 98 -1.81 4.20 0.89
C CYS A 98 -1.82 5.50 0.04
N ALA A 99 -1.57 6.64 0.69
CA ALA A 99 -1.65 7.94 0.04
C ALA A 99 -0.60 8.15 -1.07
N ILE A 100 0.66 7.76 -0.84
CA ILE A 100 1.71 7.89 -1.86
C ILE A 100 1.52 6.91 -3.01
N GLY A 101 1.05 5.69 -2.72
CA GLY A 101 0.67 4.72 -3.74
C GLY A 101 -0.42 5.28 -4.66
N GLU A 102 -1.44 5.91 -4.08
CA GLU A 102 -2.50 6.54 -4.84
C GLU A 102 -2.06 7.77 -5.63
N ALA A 103 -1.23 8.62 -5.01
CA ALA A 103 -0.69 9.81 -5.67
C ALA A 103 0.07 9.45 -6.94
N ILE A 104 0.81 8.34 -6.93
CA ILE A 104 1.68 7.94 -8.04
C ILE A 104 0.93 7.08 -9.05
N ASN A 105 0.14 6.10 -8.60
CA ASN A 105 -0.42 5.06 -9.47
C ASN A 105 -1.96 5.07 -9.59
N GLY A 106 -2.63 6.10 -9.06
CA GLY A 106 -4.09 6.23 -9.10
C GLY A 106 -4.78 5.47 -7.96
N PRO A 107 -6.12 5.48 -7.88
CA PRO A 107 -6.88 4.81 -6.81
C PRO A 107 -6.41 3.37 -6.55
N GLY A 108 -6.11 3.03 -5.29
CA GLY A 108 -5.52 1.73 -4.93
C GLY A 108 -4.10 1.49 -5.45
N GLY A 109 -3.41 2.52 -5.93
CA GLY A 109 -2.05 2.41 -6.41
C GLY A 109 -1.09 1.98 -5.31
N TRP A 110 0.00 1.34 -5.71
CA TRP A 110 1.06 0.90 -4.81
C TRP A 110 2.37 1.56 -5.20
N PHE A 111 3.09 2.14 -4.22
CA PHE A 111 4.43 2.71 -4.39
C PHE A 111 5.35 2.28 -3.23
N GLY A 112 5.09 1.12 -2.65
CA GLY A 112 5.79 0.62 -1.46
C GLY A 112 4.84 0.38 -0.31
N GLY A 113 5.22 -0.56 0.58
CA GLY A 113 4.52 -0.82 1.84
C GLY A 113 5.42 -0.81 3.06
N ASP A 114 6.69 -0.43 2.86
CA ASP A 114 7.71 -0.26 3.88
C ASP A 114 8.77 0.70 3.34
N LEU A 115 9.73 1.08 4.18
CA LEU A 115 10.80 2.01 3.81
C LEU A 115 11.76 1.44 2.76
N PHE A 116 11.90 0.12 2.66
CA PHE A 116 12.75 -0.51 1.66
C PHE A 116 12.13 -0.32 0.26
N TRP A 117 10.87 -0.68 0.08
CA TRP A 117 10.19 -0.51 -1.20
C TRP A 117 9.96 0.96 -1.56
N LEU A 118 9.78 1.83 -0.57
CA LEU A 118 9.74 3.27 -0.82
C LEU A 118 11.05 3.75 -1.45
N HIS A 119 12.19 3.34 -0.86
CA HIS A 119 13.52 3.66 -1.37
C HIS A 119 13.75 3.10 -2.78
N GLU A 120 13.53 1.79 -2.97
CA GLU A 120 13.75 1.14 -4.26
C GLU A 120 12.96 1.85 -5.36
N ASN A 121 11.66 2.10 -5.15
CA ASN A 121 10.81 2.75 -6.14
C ASN A 121 11.21 4.22 -6.39
N ALA A 122 11.63 4.97 -5.37
CA ALA A 122 11.99 6.37 -5.50
C ALA A 122 13.36 6.59 -6.14
N ALA A 123 14.35 5.78 -5.75
CA ALA A 123 15.74 5.93 -6.17
C ALA A 123 16.03 5.27 -7.52
N THR A 124 15.37 4.13 -7.82
CA THR A 124 15.68 3.34 -9.02
C THR A 124 14.62 3.43 -10.11
N GLY A 125 13.39 3.79 -9.78
CA GLY A 125 12.25 3.77 -10.69
C GLY A 125 11.53 2.42 -10.65
N ASP A 126 10.88 2.04 -11.76
CA ASP A 126 10.07 0.83 -11.95
C ASP A 126 8.84 0.70 -11.00
N GLY A 127 8.65 1.68 -10.11
CA GLY A 127 7.49 1.82 -9.23
C GLY A 127 6.34 2.64 -9.82
N GLY A 128 6.46 3.15 -11.05
CA GLY A 128 5.47 4.01 -11.70
C GLY A 128 5.84 5.51 -11.73
N ALA A 129 7.06 5.85 -11.31
CA ALA A 129 7.61 7.19 -11.30
C ALA A 129 9.11 7.17 -11.63
N THR A 130 9.51 7.92 -12.65
CA THR A 130 10.94 8.10 -12.95
C THR A 130 11.63 8.84 -11.80
N PRO A 131 12.83 8.41 -11.34
CA PRO A 131 13.56 9.06 -10.25
C PRO A 131 13.76 10.56 -10.42
N GLY A 132 13.81 11.28 -9.30
CA GLY A 132 13.91 12.75 -9.29
C GLY A 132 12.60 13.48 -9.55
N PHE A 133 11.45 12.79 -9.42
CA PHE A 133 10.13 13.38 -9.59
C PHE A 133 9.79 14.43 -8.51
N ARG A 134 8.78 15.26 -8.79
CA ARG A 134 8.27 16.25 -7.83
C ARG A 134 7.04 15.71 -7.12
N LEU A 135 7.03 15.81 -5.80
CA LEU A 135 5.91 15.42 -4.95
C LEU A 135 5.39 16.65 -4.19
N VAL A 136 4.15 17.05 -4.47
CA VAL A 136 3.45 18.07 -3.69
C VAL A 136 2.61 17.36 -2.65
N TRP A 137 3.04 17.43 -1.38
CA TRP A 137 2.34 16.86 -0.24
C TRP A 137 1.44 17.91 0.38
N HIS A 138 0.14 17.82 0.07
CA HIS A 138 -0.88 18.69 0.65
C HIS A 138 -1.32 18.17 2.00
N HIS A 139 -1.71 19.07 2.91
CA HIS A 139 -2.20 18.71 4.24
C HIS A 139 -1.17 17.93 5.07
N CYS A 140 0.11 18.27 4.90
CA CYS A 140 1.21 17.58 5.55
C CYS A 140 1.24 17.76 7.08
N GLU A 141 0.51 18.75 7.60
CA GLU A 141 0.32 19.01 9.03
C GLU A 141 -0.33 17.84 9.77
N VAL A 142 -1.18 17.05 9.11
CA VAL A 142 -1.80 15.87 9.71
C VAL A 142 -0.72 14.84 10.03
N ALA A 143 0.08 14.46 9.04
CA ALA A 143 1.21 13.55 9.24
C ALA A 143 2.21 14.09 10.26
N ARG A 144 2.49 15.40 10.24
CA ARG A 144 3.37 16.05 11.23
C ARG A 144 2.87 15.91 12.67
N THR A 145 1.55 15.93 12.87
CA THR A 145 0.91 15.80 14.18
C THR A 145 0.90 14.36 14.68
N HIS A 146 0.73 13.40 13.77
CA HIS A 146 0.50 12.00 14.12
C HIS A 146 1.74 11.10 14.04
N LEU A 147 2.66 11.37 13.12
CA LEU A 147 3.89 10.61 12.92
C LEU A 147 5.02 11.22 13.77
N VAL A 148 4.95 10.95 15.07
CA VAL A 148 5.87 11.48 16.08
C VAL A 148 6.77 10.39 16.65
N SER A 149 7.84 10.80 17.34
CA SER A 149 8.75 9.86 17.98
C SER A 149 8.06 9.01 19.04
N GLY A 150 8.61 7.83 19.27
CA GLY A 150 8.03 6.82 20.16
C GLY A 150 8.37 5.43 19.66
N TYR A 151 7.47 4.49 19.89
CA TYR A 151 7.60 3.12 19.39
C TYR A 151 6.41 2.75 18.53
N ASP A 152 6.69 2.05 17.44
CA ASP A 152 5.65 1.38 16.68
C ASP A 152 5.06 0.25 17.52
N ARG A 153 3.75 0.28 17.75
CA ARG A 153 3.07 -0.68 18.64
C ARG A 153 2.93 -2.08 18.04
N THR A 154 3.34 -2.25 16.79
CA THR A 154 3.28 -3.51 16.04
C THR A 154 4.66 -4.15 15.98
N SER A 155 5.68 -3.41 15.53
CA SER A 155 7.06 -3.91 15.40
C SER A 155 7.89 -3.73 16.67
N TRP A 156 7.44 -2.92 17.63
CA TRP A 156 8.19 -2.52 18.84
C TRP A 156 9.54 -1.85 18.55
N THR A 157 9.73 -1.36 17.33
CA THR A 157 10.88 -0.55 16.92
C THR A 157 10.58 0.93 17.08
N PRO A 158 11.57 1.83 17.01
CA PRO A 158 11.30 3.26 16.94
C PRO A 158 10.28 3.58 15.84
N ALA A 159 9.30 4.42 16.17
CA ALA A 159 8.29 4.86 15.21
C ALA A 159 8.93 5.75 14.14
N VAL A 160 8.54 5.54 12.88
CA VAL A 160 8.92 6.41 11.77
C VAL A 160 8.17 7.72 11.91
N THR A 161 8.89 8.83 11.94
CA THR A 161 8.30 10.16 12.09
C THR A 161 8.03 10.83 10.75
N PHE A 162 7.25 11.91 10.76
CA PHE A 162 7.10 12.77 9.58
C PHE A 162 8.46 13.29 9.08
N GLY A 163 9.35 13.68 10.01
CA GLY A 163 10.69 14.14 9.68
C GLY A 163 11.54 13.05 9.00
N ASP A 164 11.38 11.80 9.43
CA ASP A 164 12.04 10.66 8.78
C ASP A 164 11.54 10.48 7.35
N LEU A 165 10.23 10.50 7.11
CA LEU A 165 9.66 10.36 5.76
C LEU A 165 10.11 11.48 4.82
N VAL A 166 10.11 12.72 5.29
CA VAL A 166 10.64 13.86 4.53
C VAL A 166 12.10 13.60 4.16
N ARG A 167 12.92 13.20 5.14
CA ARG A 167 14.33 12.92 4.93
C ARG A 167 14.55 11.77 3.94
N TYR A 168 13.86 10.64 4.10
CA TYR A 168 13.95 9.49 3.19
C TYR A 168 13.66 9.89 1.75
N LEU A 169 12.53 10.57 1.50
CA LEU A 169 12.15 11.02 0.17
C LEU A 169 13.19 11.98 -0.42
N THR A 170 13.70 12.94 0.36
CA THR A 170 14.71 13.89 -0.14
C THR A 170 16.07 13.24 -0.37
N ASP A 171 16.47 12.29 0.47
CA ASP A 171 17.71 11.52 0.32
C ASP A 171 17.67 10.68 -0.96
N ASP A 172 16.48 10.20 -1.36
CA ASP A 172 16.23 9.47 -2.61
C ASP A 172 16.04 10.39 -3.82
N GLY A 173 16.25 11.71 -3.67
CA GLY A 173 16.21 12.69 -4.75
C GLY A 173 14.81 13.18 -5.13
N VAL A 174 13.76 12.84 -4.38
CA VAL A 174 12.41 13.37 -4.59
C VAL A 174 12.37 14.86 -4.28
N GLN A 175 11.86 15.66 -5.22
CA GLN A 175 11.68 17.10 -5.05
C GLN A 175 10.38 17.36 -4.28
N LEU A 176 10.49 17.47 -2.95
CA LEU A 176 9.34 17.58 -2.07
C LEU A 176 8.88 19.03 -1.87
N GLU A 177 7.59 19.27 -2.06
CA GLU A 177 6.91 20.52 -1.69
C GLU A 177 5.84 20.23 -0.64
N LEU A 178 5.98 20.83 0.54
CA LEU A 178 5.06 20.64 1.67
C LEU A 178 4.04 21.79 1.69
N ARG A 179 2.75 21.46 1.69
CA ARG A 179 1.63 22.41 1.73
C ARG A 179 0.64 22.09 2.84
#